data_AF-A0A849AKD4-F1
#
_entry.id   AF-A0A849AKD4-F1
#
_cell.length_a   1.000
_cell.length_b   1.000
_cell.length_c   1.000
_cell.angle_alpha   90.00
_cell.angle_beta   90.00
_cell.angle_gamma   90.00
#
_symmetry.space_group_name_H-M   'P 1'
#
loop_
_entity.id
_entity.type
_entity.pdbx_description
1 polymer ?
#
loop_
_entity_poly.entity_id
_entity_poly.type
_entity_poly.pdbx_seq_one_letter_code
_entity_poly.pdbx_strand_id
1 'polypeptide(L)'
;MSLDSAVPLPECPELPAEAVRVPVEPGRGPAVLDRVRELAALLDEVPEVVHQLGDGQVESLTQVLLRLHGRSAQVAAVVTADAVDRGTVASSTAANTTQWVCRHAEASGVPIEPAEAKSIAVVTEACRERKNAVIAAAVARGPCTVSTARAALTNADKVTPVIPTAGRSEVLAWFLQLDPALGARGVQALTRKILATYATEALSVQDAKLEQVETLTWARLPPG
;
A
#
# COMPACT_ATOMS: atom_id res chain seq x y z
N MET A 1 -31.61 -4.47 -27.18
CA MET A 1 -31.57 -5.26 -25.94
C MET A 1 -30.57 -4.57 -25.02
N SER A 2 -31.03 -3.65 -24.16
CA SER A 2 -30.16 -2.93 -23.22
C SER A 2 -29.58 -3.91 -22.22
N LEU A 3 -28.27 -4.11 -22.25
CA LEU A 3 -27.54 -4.84 -21.22
C LEU A 3 -27.24 -3.88 -20.07
N ASP A 4 -28.30 -3.48 -19.37
CA ASP A 4 -28.25 -2.61 -18.20
C ASP A 4 -28.02 -3.45 -16.92
N SER A 5 -27.02 -4.32 -16.97
CA SER A 5 -26.60 -5.15 -15.84
C SER A 5 -25.10 -4.97 -15.62
N ALA A 6 -24.71 -3.71 -15.45
CA ALA A 6 -23.45 -3.40 -14.79
C ALA A 6 -23.58 -3.91 -13.35
N VAL A 7 -22.80 -4.92 -13.00
CA VAL A 7 -22.63 -5.31 -11.59
C VAL A 7 -22.23 -4.04 -10.84
N PRO A 8 -22.95 -3.66 -9.77
CA PRO A 8 -22.69 -2.40 -9.09
C PRO A 8 -21.23 -2.39 -8.62
N LEU A 9 -20.46 -1.43 -9.15
CA LEU A 9 -19.18 -1.07 -8.57
C LEU A 9 -19.44 -0.67 -7.12
N PRO A 10 -18.48 -0.91 -6.20
CA PRO A 10 -18.61 -0.41 -4.84
C PRO A 10 -18.88 1.10 -4.90
N GLU A 11 -19.79 1.59 -4.05
CA GLU A 11 -20.08 3.02 -3.97
C GLU A 11 -18.76 3.79 -3.80
N CYS A 12 -18.60 4.87 -4.59
CA CYS A 12 -17.38 5.66 -4.57
C CYS A 12 -17.20 6.27 -3.16
N PRO A 13 -16.14 5.91 -2.42
CA PRO A 13 -15.98 6.43 -1.07
C PRO A 13 -15.68 7.92 -1.06
N GLU A 14 -16.14 8.59 -0.01
CA GLU A 14 -15.55 9.86 0.40
C GLU A 14 -14.06 9.64 0.66
N LEU A 15 -13.23 10.24 -0.20
CA LEU A 15 -11.79 10.26 -0.01
C LEU A 15 -11.50 10.94 1.34
N PRO A 16 -10.64 10.38 2.20
CA PRO A 16 -10.33 11.00 3.48
C PRO A 16 -9.80 12.41 3.22
N ALA A 17 -10.45 13.41 3.84
CA ALA A 17 -10.00 14.79 3.81
C ALA A 17 -8.51 14.86 4.15
N GLU A 18 -7.79 15.72 3.43
CA GLU A 18 -6.36 15.94 3.59
C GLU A 18 -6.02 16.04 5.09
N ALA A 19 -5.15 15.14 5.56
CA ALA A 19 -4.90 14.99 6.98
C ALA A 19 -4.32 16.29 7.54
N VAL A 20 -5.12 17.04 8.29
CA VAL A 20 -4.69 18.21 9.05
C VAL A 20 -3.51 17.78 9.92
N ARG A 21 -2.31 18.32 9.64
CA ARG A 21 -1.11 18.05 10.44
C ARG A 21 -1.30 18.71 11.80
N VAL A 22 -1.66 17.92 12.79
CA VAL A 22 -1.72 18.37 14.19
C VAL A 22 -0.30 18.75 14.61
N PRO A 23 -0.07 19.92 15.24
CA PRO A 23 1.24 20.29 15.75
C PRO A 23 1.72 19.24 16.77
N VAL A 24 2.95 18.76 16.58
CA VAL A 24 3.57 17.75 17.44
C VAL A 24 4.48 18.46 18.44
N GLU A 25 4.34 18.14 19.72
CA GLU A 25 5.18 18.69 20.79
C GLU A 25 6.68 18.39 20.54
N PRO A 26 7.58 19.38 20.73
CA PRO A 26 9.02 19.15 20.65
C PRO A 26 9.46 18.00 21.57
N GLY A 27 10.36 17.13 21.10
CA GLY A 27 10.88 16.00 21.89
C GLY A 27 10.01 14.74 21.91
N ARG A 28 8.77 14.78 21.38
CA ARG A 28 7.90 13.59 21.30
C ARG A 28 8.50 12.46 20.47
N GLY A 29 9.22 12.77 19.38
CA GLY A 29 9.85 11.76 18.52
C GLY A 29 10.86 10.88 19.27
N PRO A 30 11.92 11.46 19.88
CA PRO A 30 12.87 10.72 20.72
C PRO A 30 12.20 9.92 21.85
N ALA A 31 11.23 10.53 22.56
CA ALA A 31 10.52 9.83 23.63
C ALA A 31 9.77 8.59 23.14
N VAL A 32 9.12 8.65 21.96
CA VAL A 32 8.46 7.49 21.35
C VAL A 32 9.48 6.43 20.94
N LEU A 33 10.64 6.82 20.41
CA LEU A 33 11.71 5.88 20.04
C LEU A 33 12.21 5.08 21.25
N ASP A 34 12.41 5.74 22.40
CA ASP A 34 12.86 5.06 23.61
C ASP A 34 11.80 4.07 24.12
N ARG A 35 10.51 4.42 24.08
CA ARG A 35 9.42 3.48 24.40
C ARG A 35 9.34 2.29 23.46
N VAL A 36 9.64 2.48 22.17
CA VAL A 36 9.68 1.38 21.20
C VAL A 36 10.84 0.43 21.49
N ARG A 37 11.99 0.95 21.94
CA ARG A 37 13.12 0.11 22.37
C ARG A 37 12.82 -0.67 23.64
N GLU A 38 12.19 -0.03 24.62
CA GLU A 38 11.70 -0.70 25.84
C GLU A 38 10.74 -1.85 25.48
N LEU A 39 9.78 -1.59 24.59
CA LEU A 39 8.84 -2.62 24.12
C LEU A 39 9.59 -3.77 23.43
N ALA A 40 10.57 -3.48 22.57
CA ALA A 40 11.34 -4.52 21.89
C ALA A 40 12.06 -5.43 22.89
N ALA A 41 12.71 -4.86 23.91
CA ALA A 41 13.35 -5.64 24.97
C ALA A 41 12.34 -6.50 25.76
N LEU A 42 11.16 -5.96 26.07
CA LEU A 42 10.11 -6.71 26.75
C LEU A 42 9.61 -7.92 25.93
N LEU A 43 9.62 -7.84 24.60
CA LEU A 43 9.23 -8.97 23.75
C LEU A 43 10.19 -10.16 23.88
N ASP A 44 11.47 -9.90 24.12
CA ASP A 44 12.48 -10.95 24.33
C ASP A 44 12.25 -11.71 25.65
N GLU A 45 11.61 -11.08 26.64
CA GLU A 45 11.29 -11.69 27.93
C GLU A 45 10.02 -12.56 27.90
N VAL A 46 9.10 -12.29 26.96
CA VAL A 46 7.79 -12.96 26.87
C VAL A 46 7.87 -14.50 26.87
N PRO A 47 8.74 -15.14 26.07
CA PRO A 47 8.84 -16.61 26.04
C PRO A 47 9.14 -17.24 27.41
N GLU A 48 9.91 -16.56 28.26
CA GLU A 48 10.31 -17.05 29.57
C GLU A 48 9.18 -16.95 30.60
N VAL A 49 8.27 -15.99 30.44
CA VAL A 49 7.21 -15.70 31.43
C VAL A 49 5.81 -16.12 30.98
N VAL A 50 5.62 -16.54 29.73
CA VAL A 50 4.30 -16.88 29.16
C VAL A 50 3.54 -17.94 29.97
N HIS A 51 4.27 -18.87 30.59
CA HIS A 51 3.70 -19.93 31.44
C HIS A 51 3.05 -19.42 32.73
N GLN A 52 3.30 -18.16 33.11
CA GLN A 52 2.72 -17.52 34.29
C GLN A 52 1.39 -16.82 33.98
N LEU A 53 0.99 -16.75 32.72
CA LEU A 53 -0.24 -16.08 32.28
C LEU A 53 -1.44 -17.03 32.37
N GLY A 54 -2.58 -16.52 32.87
CA GLY A 54 -3.86 -17.21 32.76
C GLY A 54 -4.47 -17.08 31.35
N ASP A 55 -5.47 -17.89 31.03
CA ASP A 55 -6.05 -18.01 29.68
C ASP A 55 -6.45 -16.66 29.04
N GLY A 56 -7.17 -15.80 29.77
CA GLY A 56 -7.56 -14.48 29.27
C GLY A 56 -6.37 -13.53 29.03
N GLN A 57 -5.27 -13.71 29.75
CA GLN A 57 -4.03 -12.94 29.54
C GLN A 57 -3.29 -13.45 28.30
N VAL A 58 -3.30 -14.76 28.03
CA VAL A 58 -2.73 -15.35 26.81
C VAL A 58 -3.48 -14.86 25.56
N GLU A 59 -4.81 -14.83 25.60
CA GLU A 59 -5.62 -14.26 24.51
C GLU A 59 -5.28 -12.78 24.26
N SER A 60 -5.23 -11.99 25.33
CA SER A 60 -4.91 -10.56 25.27
C SER A 60 -3.49 -10.31 24.73
N LEU A 61 -2.50 -11.06 25.21
CA LEU A 61 -1.13 -10.99 24.73
C LEU A 61 -1.05 -11.35 23.24
N THR A 62 -1.74 -12.41 22.82
CA THR A 62 -1.80 -12.84 21.41
C THR A 62 -2.36 -11.72 20.53
N GLN A 63 -3.45 -11.06 20.94
CA GLN A 63 -4.01 -9.93 20.19
C GLN A 63 -3.03 -8.76 20.08
N VAL A 64 -2.32 -8.44 21.17
CA VAL A 64 -1.30 -7.37 21.18
C VAL A 64 -0.15 -7.71 20.24
N LEU A 65 0.38 -8.93 20.29
CA LEU A 65 1.49 -9.37 19.45
C LEU A 65 1.12 -9.37 17.96
N LEU A 66 -0.07 -9.86 17.61
CA LEU A 66 -0.56 -9.85 16.22
C LEU A 66 -0.78 -8.43 15.69
N ARG A 67 -1.33 -7.55 16.53
CA ARG A 67 -1.46 -6.12 16.19
C ARG A 67 -0.09 -5.49 15.99
N LEU A 68 0.87 -5.77 16.87
CA LEU A 68 2.23 -5.25 16.78
C LEU A 68 2.93 -5.73 15.50
N HIS A 69 2.82 -7.01 15.17
CA HIS A 69 3.36 -7.59 13.95
C HIS A 69 2.83 -6.89 12.68
N GLY A 70 1.51 -6.71 12.57
CA GLY A 70 0.93 -6.01 11.42
C GLY A 70 1.30 -4.53 11.38
N ARG A 71 1.32 -3.88 12.55
CA ARG A 71 1.57 -2.43 12.65
C ARG A 71 3.04 -2.07 12.46
N SER A 72 3.97 -2.91 12.88
CA SER A 72 5.41 -2.65 12.75
C SER A 72 5.82 -2.54 11.27
N ALA A 73 5.31 -3.41 10.40
CA ALA A 73 5.58 -3.33 8.96
C ALA A 73 5.02 -2.04 8.32
N GLN A 74 3.82 -1.60 8.72
CA GLN A 74 3.24 -0.34 8.25
C GLN A 74 4.07 0.87 8.70
N VAL A 75 4.47 0.89 9.98
CA VAL A 75 5.30 1.97 10.54
C VAL A 75 6.69 1.95 9.92
N ALA A 76 7.26 0.77 9.66
CA ALA A 76 8.53 0.64 8.96
C ALA A 76 8.47 1.29 7.57
N ALA A 77 7.39 1.13 6.81
CA ALA A 77 7.22 1.83 5.53
C ALA A 77 7.18 3.36 5.69
N VAL A 78 6.49 3.87 6.72
CA VAL A 78 6.44 5.32 7.01
C VAL A 78 7.81 5.87 7.41
N VAL A 79 8.53 5.19 8.32
CA VAL A 79 9.87 5.56 8.75
C VAL A 79 10.86 5.49 7.58
N THR A 80 10.75 4.46 6.74
CA THR A 80 11.59 4.34 5.55
C THR A 80 11.30 5.48 4.56
N ALA A 81 10.05 5.92 4.42
CA ALA A 81 9.73 7.07 3.56
C ALA A 81 10.36 8.37 4.07
N ASP A 82 10.26 8.64 5.37
CA ASP A 82 10.93 9.79 6.00
C ASP A 82 12.46 9.71 5.84
N ALA A 83 13.06 8.51 5.98
CA ALA A 83 14.48 8.30 5.75
C ALA A 83 14.91 8.53 4.29
N VAL A 84 14.08 8.16 3.31
CA VAL A 84 14.32 8.47 1.90
C VAL A 84 14.22 9.97 1.66
N ASP A 85 13.18 10.63 2.17
CA ASP A 85 12.96 12.07 1.98
C ASP A 85 14.03 12.94 2.64
N ARG A 86 14.61 12.49 3.76
CA ARG A 86 15.78 13.12 4.41
C ARG A 86 17.10 12.84 3.69
N GLY A 87 17.11 11.96 2.68
CA GLY A 87 18.33 11.52 2.02
C GLY A 87 19.17 10.52 2.83
N THR A 88 18.69 10.04 3.98
CA THR A 88 19.40 9.08 4.85
C THR A 88 19.72 7.77 4.12
N VAL A 89 18.79 7.28 3.28
CA VAL A 89 19.03 6.10 2.44
C VAL A 89 20.12 6.38 1.41
N ALA A 90 20.06 7.53 0.74
CA ALA A 90 21.03 7.94 -0.29
C ALA A 90 22.44 8.19 0.28
N SER A 91 22.55 8.66 1.53
CA SER A 91 23.82 8.84 2.24
C SER A 91 24.39 7.55 2.83
N SER A 92 23.64 6.45 2.78
CA SER A 92 24.08 5.16 3.31
C SER A 92 24.92 4.38 2.29
N THR A 93 25.50 3.25 2.73
CA THR A 93 26.19 2.32 1.83
C THR A 93 25.23 1.32 1.14
N ALA A 94 23.91 1.49 1.29
CA ALA A 94 22.92 0.61 0.66
C ALA A 94 22.67 1.05 -0.79
N ALA A 95 22.63 0.10 -1.72
CA ALA A 95 22.41 0.35 -3.14
C ALA A 95 20.98 0.82 -3.45
N ASN A 96 20.01 0.47 -2.60
CA ASN A 96 18.61 0.89 -2.73
C ASN A 96 17.85 0.73 -1.40
N THR A 97 16.61 1.22 -1.38
CA THR A 97 15.70 1.17 -0.23
C THR A 97 15.45 -0.25 0.29
N THR A 98 15.37 -1.27 -0.57
CA THR A 98 15.19 -2.66 -0.13
C THR A 98 16.41 -3.15 0.66
N GLN A 99 17.63 -2.91 0.14
CA GLN A 99 18.86 -3.30 0.82
C GLN A 99 19.04 -2.52 2.13
N TRP A 100 18.61 -1.26 2.18
CA TRP A 100 18.64 -0.47 3.40
C TRP A 100 17.77 -1.10 4.49
N VAL A 101 16.55 -1.55 4.17
CA VAL A 101 15.66 -2.26 5.11
C VAL A 101 16.27 -3.60 5.56
N CYS A 102 16.74 -4.44 4.62
CA CYS A 102 17.37 -5.73 4.95
C CYS A 102 18.53 -5.58 5.94
N ARG A 103 19.42 -4.61 5.71
CA ARG A 103 20.58 -4.39 6.58
C ARG A 103 20.20 -3.96 8.00
N HIS A 104 19.12 -3.18 8.17
CA HIS A 104 18.68 -2.79 9.50
C HIS A 104 18.04 -3.96 10.26
N ALA A 105 17.34 -4.86 9.56
CA ALA A 105 16.84 -6.10 10.15
C ALA A 105 17.98 -7.04 10.57
N GLU A 106 19.01 -7.18 9.72
CA GLU A 106 20.23 -7.93 10.06
C GLU A 106 20.91 -7.35 11.31
N ALA A 107 21.05 -6.03 11.38
CA ALA A 107 21.64 -5.35 12.54
C ALA A 107 20.81 -5.48 13.83
N SER A 108 19.49 -5.67 13.72
CA SER A 108 18.62 -5.91 14.88
C SER A 108 18.56 -7.37 15.32
N GLY A 109 19.22 -8.29 14.60
CA GLY A 109 19.22 -9.72 14.92
C GLY A 109 17.91 -10.45 14.61
N VAL A 110 16.93 -9.77 14.01
CA VAL A 110 15.63 -10.33 13.64
C VAL A 110 15.56 -10.42 12.12
N PRO A 111 15.52 -11.64 11.53
CA PRO A 111 15.48 -11.78 10.08
C PRO A 111 14.17 -11.23 9.52
N ILE A 112 14.26 -10.58 8.35
CA ILE A 112 13.11 -10.21 7.53
C ILE A 112 13.19 -10.96 6.21
N GLU A 113 12.05 -11.47 5.75
CA GLU A 113 11.97 -12.11 4.44
C GLU A 113 12.28 -11.08 3.33
N PRO A 114 13.12 -11.41 2.33
CA PRO A 114 13.44 -10.48 1.24
C PRO A 114 12.20 -9.97 0.50
N ALA A 115 11.16 -10.80 0.39
CA ALA A 115 9.89 -10.42 -0.21
C ALA A 115 9.13 -9.36 0.61
N GLU A 116 9.25 -9.38 1.93
CA GLU A 116 8.66 -8.40 2.84
C GLU A 116 9.44 -7.08 2.77
N ALA A 117 10.77 -7.12 2.87
CA ALA A 117 11.61 -5.93 2.72
C ALA A 117 11.38 -5.23 1.37
N LYS A 118 11.27 -6.01 0.28
CA LYS A 118 10.91 -5.48 -1.04
C LYS A 118 9.50 -4.87 -1.04
N SER A 119 8.54 -5.46 -0.32
CA SER A 119 7.19 -4.91 -0.24
C SER A 119 7.16 -3.58 0.49
N ILE A 120 7.89 -3.47 1.60
CA ILE A 120 8.08 -2.21 2.33
C ILE A 120 8.67 -1.16 1.39
N ALA A 121 9.79 -1.45 0.73
CA ALA A 121 10.43 -0.51 -0.18
C ALA A 121 9.53 -0.06 -1.34
N VAL A 122 8.80 -0.98 -1.98
CA VAL A 122 7.87 -0.63 -3.08
C VAL A 122 6.74 0.28 -2.58
N VAL A 123 6.15 -0.04 -1.43
CA VAL A 123 5.09 0.78 -0.83
C VAL A 123 5.64 2.14 -0.43
N THR A 124 6.83 2.20 0.17
CA THR A 124 7.54 3.44 0.50
C THR A 124 7.67 4.34 -0.72
N GLU A 125 8.26 3.86 -1.82
CA GLU A 125 8.48 4.70 -3.01
C GLU A 125 7.15 5.14 -3.63
N ALA A 126 6.16 4.24 -3.71
CA ALA A 126 4.86 4.57 -4.27
C ALA A 126 4.10 5.61 -3.42
N CYS A 127 4.16 5.53 -2.10
CA CYS A 127 3.48 6.47 -1.19
C CYS A 127 4.01 7.90 -1.28
N ARG A 128 5.20 8.10 -1.84
CA ARG A 128 5.79 9.44 -2.08
C ARG A 128 5.14 10.15 -3.27
N GLU A 129 4.47 9.43 -4.16
CA GLU A 129 3.75 10.01 -5.29
C GLU A 129 2.37 10.53 -4.85
N ARG A 130 2.06 11.79 -5.16
CA ARG A 130 0.78 12.43 -4.79
C ARG A 130 -0.45 11.62 -5.24
N LYS A 131 -0.38 10.95 -6.39
CA LYS A 131 -1.46 10.12 -6.94
C LYS A 131 -1.80 8.88 -6.07
N ASN A 132 -0.94 8.52 -5.12
CA ASN A 132 -1.13 7.39 -4.20
C ASN A 132 -1.41 7.85 -2.76
N ALA A 133 -1.79 9.11 -2.53
CA ALA A 133 -2.03 9.67 -1.19
C ALA A 133 -3.03 8.86 -0.34
N VAL A 134 -4.03 8.25 -0.97
CA VAL A 134 -5.01 7.36 -0.30
C VAL A 134 -4.32 6.15 0.35
N ILE A 135 -3.39 5.52 -0.37
CA ILE A 135 -2.60 4.40 0.15
C ILE A 135 -1.64 4.87 1.24
N ALA A 136 -0.97 6.02 1.03
CA ALA A 136 -0.07 6.59 2.02
C ALA A 136 -0.79 6.84 3.36
N ALA A 137 -2.00 7.42 3.31
CA ALA A 137 -2.83 7.63 4.49
C ALA A 137 -3.28 6.32 5.14
N ALA A 138 -3.66 5.31 4.34
CA ALA A 138 -4.10 4.01 4.84
C ALA A 138 -2.95 3.23 5.50
N VAL A 139 -1.74 3.26 4.95
CA VAL A 139 -0.55 2.65 5.58
C VAL A 139 -0.20 3.40 6.87
N ALA A 140 -0.21 4.75 6.82
CA ALA A 140 0.12 5.57 7.98
C ALA A 140 -0.88 5.42 9.14
N ARG A 141 -2.18 5.22 8.87
CA ARG A 141 -3.22 5.06 9.91
C ARG A 141 -3.45 3.60 10.32
N GLY A 142 -3.02 2.64 9.50
CA GLY A 142 -3.09 1.21 9.77
C GLY A 142 -4.31 0.40 9.31
N PRO A 143 -5.34 0.92 8.60
CA PRO A 143 -6.43 0.07 8.11
C PRO A 143 -6.04 -0.96 7.03
N CYS A 144 -4.83 -0.91 6.45
CA CYS A 144 -4.39 -1.89 5.45
C CYS A 144 -2.96 -2.41 5.69
N THR A 145 -2.70 -3.66 5.37
CA THR A 145 -1.36 -4.25 5.44
C THR A 145 -0.47 -3.75 4.30
N VAL A 146 0.86 -3.84 4.47
CA VAL A 146 1.83 -3.50 3.41
C VAL A 146 1.64 -4.39 2.17
N SER A 147 1.28 -5.66 2.35
CA SER A 147 1.01 -6.59 1.25
C SER A 147 -0.23 -6.20 0.45
N THR A 148 -1.32 -5.82 1.12
CA THR A 148 -2.54 -5.32 0.48
C THR A 148 -2.29 -3.98 -0.21
N ALA A 149 -1.55 -3.06 0.42
CA ALA A 149 -1.17 -1.79 -0.19
C ALA A 149 -0.36 -2.00 -1.48
N ARG A 150 0.66 -2.86 -1.44
CA ARG A 150 1.45 -3.23 -2.62
C ARG A 150 0.59 -3.85 -3.72
N ALA A 151 -0.33 -4.75 -3.35
CA ALA A 151 -1.24 -5.37 -4.30
C ALA A 151 -2.15 -4.31 -4.94
N ALA A 152 -2.74 -3.40 -4.16
CA ALA A 152 -3.60 -2.34 -4.66
C ALA A 152 -2.86 -1.44 -5.66
N LEU A 153 -1.64 -1.00 -5.32
CA LEU A 153 -0.79 -0.20 -6.20
C LEU A 153 -0.50 -0.90 -7.53
N THR A 154 -0.11 -2.18 -7.48
CA THR A 154 0.21 -3.00 -8.66
C THR A 154 -1.01 -3.21 -9.58
N ASN A 155 -2.21 -3.32 -8.98
CA ASN A 155 -3.43 -3.61 -9.73
C ASN A 155 -4.14 -2.33 -10.22
N ALA A 156 -3.97 -1.21 -9.54
CA ALA A 156 -4.57 0.05 -9.94
C ALA A 156 -4.12 0.49 -11.33
N ASP A 157 -2.86 0.28 -11.70
CA ASP A 157 -2.35 0.58 -13.05
C ASP A 157 -3.02 -0.25 -14.15
N LYS A 158 -3.50 -1.45 -13.81
CA LYS A 158 -4.20 -2.35 -14.76
C LYS A 158 -5.67 -1.97 -14.94
N VAL A 159 -6.28 -1.48 -13.86
CA VAL A 159 -7.72 -1.24 -13.79
C VAL A 159 -8.09 0.17 -14.25
N THR A 160 -7.31 1.18 -13.87
CA THR A 160 -7.57 2.59 -14.21
C THR A 160 -7.85 2.83 -15.71
N PRO A 161 -7.09 2.29 -16.67
CA PRO A 161 -7.35 2.55 -18.10
C PRO A 161 -8.60 1.87 -18.64
N VAL A 162 -9.17 0.92 -17.90
CA VAL A 162 -10.29 0.08 -18.32
C VAL A 162 -11.63 0.66 -17.84
N ILE A 163 -11.62 1.48 -16.79
CA ILE A 163 -12.85 2.10 -16.27
C ILE A 163 -12.97 3.53 -16.80
N PRO A 164 -14.01 3.86 -17.58
CA PRO A 164 -14.15 5.18 -18.20
C PRO A 164 -14.49 6.30 -17.21
N THR A 165 -15.13 5.97 -16.09
CA THR A 165 -15.68 6.95 -15.14
C THR A 165 -14.87 7.09 -13.86
N ALA A 166 -13.91 6.20 -13.60
CA ALA A 166 -13.24 6.12 -12.30
C ALA A 166 -11.77 6.54 -12.36
N GLY A 167 -11.38 7.44 -11.46
CA GLY A 167 -10.00 7.85 -11.26
C GLY A 167 -9.17 6.84 -10.46
N ARG A 168 -7.84 6.94 -10.53
CA ARG A 168 -6.93 6.08 -9.76
C ARG A 168 -7.23 6.09 -8.25
N SER A 169 -7.55 7.24 -7.68
CA SER A 169 -7.84 7.38 -6.25
C SER A 169 -9.06 6.57 -5.83
N GLU A 170 -10.09 6.52 -6.67
CA GLU A 170 -11.32 5.76 -6.43
C GLU A 170 -11.06 4.26 -6.52
N VAL A 171 -10.31 3.83 -7.54
CA VAL A 171 -9.86 2.44 -7.69
C VAL A 171 -9.06 1.97 -6.47
N LEU A 172 -8.11 2.79 -5.99
CA LEU A 172 -7.34 2.48 -4.79
C LEU A 172 -8.23 2.40 -3.55
N ALA A 173 -9.22 3.28 -3.43
CA ALA A 173 -10.13 3.28 -2.30
C ALA A 173 -11.04 2.04 -2.29
N TRP A 174 -11.53 1.57 -3.43
CA TRP A 174 -12.26 0.31 -3.53
C TRP A 174 -11.43 -0.89 -3.08
N PHE A 175 -10.13 -0.94 -3.42
CA PHE A 175 -9.25 -2.01 -2.94
C PHE A 175 -9.07 -1.99 -1.42
N LEU A 176 -9.11 -0.80 -0.80
CA LEU A 176 -8.96 -0.65 0.65
C LEU A 176 -10.24 -1.00 1.44
N GLN A 177 -11.42 -0.97 0.80
CA GLN A 177 -12.68 -1.37 1.43
C GLN A 177 -12.90 -2.88 1.48
N LEU A 178 -12.10 -3.65 0.74
CA LEU A 178 -12.18 -5.10 0.79
C LEU A 178 -11.89 -5.61 2.20
N ASP A 179 -12.56 -6.69 2.58
CA ASP A 179 -12.30 -7.36 3.86
C ASP A 179 -10.79 -7.62 4.01
N PRO A 180 -10.14 -7.06 5.06
CA PRO A 180 -8.73 -7.27 5.32
C PRO A 180 -8.32 -8.74 5.35
N ALA A 181 -9.22 -9.65 5.73
CA ALA A 181 -8.99 -11.10 5.74
C ALA A 181 -8.73 -11.68 4.35
N LEU A 182 -9.27 -11.05 3.28
CA LEU A 182 -9.01 -11.46 1.90
C LEU A 182 -7.61 -11.05 1.43
N GLY A 183 -7.04 -10.00 2.03
CA GLY A 183 -5.72 -9.45 1.73
C GLY A 183 -5.48 -9.22 0.23
N ALA A 184 -4.26 -9.51 -0.22
CA ALA A 184 -3.86 -9.37 -1.62
C ALA A 184 -4.68 -10.24 -2.60
N ARG A 185 -5.25 -11.36 -2.14
CA ARG A 185 -6.10 -12.23 -2.98
C ARG A 185 -7.43 -11.57 -3.30
N GLY A 186 -8.03 -10.86 -2.33
CA GLY A 186 -9.23 -10.06 -2.54
C GLY A 186 -9.01 -8.99 -3.61
N VAL A 187 -7.89 -8.26 -3.52
CA VAL A 187 -7.50 -7.26 -4.53
C VAL A 187 -7.42 -7.89 -5.92
N GLN A 188 -6.72 -9.03 -6.06
CA GLN A 188 -6.59 -9.73 -7.34
C GLN A 188 -7.93 -10.23 -7.88
N ALA A 189 -8.82 -10.72 -7.02
CA ALA A 189 -10.14 -11.17 -7.42
C ALA A 189 -10.99 -10.01 -7.95
N LEU A 190 -10.97 -8.86 -7.26
CA LEU A 190 -11.66 -7.65 -7.72
C LEU A 190 -11.08 -7.15 -9.04
N THR A 191 -9.75 -7.12 -9.20
CA THR A 191 -9.09 -6.78 -10.48
C THR A 191 -9.60 -7.64 -11.62
N ARG A 192 -9.61 -8.98 -11.44
CA ARG A 192 -10.06 -9.90 -12.49
C ARG A 192 -11.52 -9.65 -12.85
N LYS A 193 -12.38 -9.39 -11.85
CA LYS A 193 -13.80 -9.08 -12.07
C LYS A 193 -13.96 -7.80 -12.89
N ILE A 194 -13.26 -6.73 -12.52
CA ILE A 194 -13.32 -5.45 -13.24
C ILE A 194 -12.84 -5.61 -14.69
N LEU A 195 -11.70 -6.27 -14.89
CA LEU A 195 -11.18 -6.51 -16.24
C LEU A 195 -12.17 -7.34 -17.08
N ALA A 196 -12.79 -8.38 -16.51
CA ALA A 196 -13.78 -9.17 -17.22
C ALA A 196 -15.04 -8.37 -17.61
N THR A 197 -15.44 -7.38 -16.79
CA THR A 197 -16.63 -6.56 -17.06
C THR A 197 -16.37 -5.46 -18.09
N TYR A 198 -15.21 -4.80 -18.03
CA TYR A 198 -14.99 -3.54 -18.75
C TYR A 198 -13.90 -3.62 -19.84
N ALA A 199 -13.05 -4.65 -19.87
CA ALA A 199 -11.91 -4.67 -20.81
C ALA A 199 -12.33 -4.71 -22.28
N THR A 200 -13.41 -5.42 -22.63
CA THR A 200 -13.86 -5.51 -24.02
C THR A 200 -14.32 -4.16 -24.57
N GLU A 201 -15.03 -3.38 -23.76
CA GLU A 201 -15.49 -2.04 -24.14
C GLU A 201 -14.33 -1.03 -24.12
N ALA A 202 -13.42 -1.13 -23.16
CA ALA A 202 -12.23 -0.28 -23.13
C ALA A 202 -11.34 -0.48 -24.36
N LEU A 203 -11.16 -1.74 -24.81
CA LEU A 203 -10.40 -2.06 -26.01
C LEU A 203 -11.04 -1.47 -27.26
N SER A 204 -12.35 -1.61 -27.45
CA SER A 204 -13.03 -1.05 -28.63
C SER A 204 -12.94 0.48 -28.69
N VAL A 205 -13.03 1.16 -27.54
CA VAL A 205 -12.86 2.62 -27.46
C VAL A 205 -11.41 3.04 -27.74
N GLN A 206 -10.43 2.27 -27.27
CA GLN A 206 -9.01 2.53 -27.52
C GLN A 206 -8.65 2.32 -29.00
N ASP A 207 -9.13 1.24 -29.61
CA ASP A 207 -8.94 0.95 -31.03
C ASP A 207 -9.56 2.06 -31.89
N ALA A 208 -10.79 2.50 -31.60
CA ALA A 208 -11.44 3.60 -32.31
C ALA A 208 -10.66 4.93 -32.18
N LYS A 209 -10.05 5.20 -31.01
CA LYS A 209 -9.18 6.38 -30.83
C LYS A 209 -7.89 6.26 -31.63
N LEU A 210 -7.27 5.08 -31.67
CA LEU A 210 -6.07 4.84 -32.47
C LEU A 210 -6.37 5.01 -33.97
N GLU A 211 -7.48 4.47 -34.46
CA GLU A 211 -7.94 4.65 -35.85
C GLU A 211 -8.16 6.14 -36.20
N GLN A 212 -8.72 6.94 -35.30
CA GLN A 212 -8.86 8.39 -35.50
C GLN A 212 -7.52 9.12 -35.59
N VAL A 213 -6.52 8.71 -34.81
CA VAL A 213 -5.17 9.32 -34.86
C VAL A 213 -4.43 8.90 -36.13
N GLU A 214 -4.56 7.63 -36.54
CA GLU A 214 -3.97 7.14 -37.78
C GLU A 214 -4.55 7.87 -39.00
N THR A 215 -5.88 7.99 -39.10
CA THR A 215 -6.55 8.68 -40.22
C THR A 215 -6.16 10.17 -40.36
N LEU A 216 -5.90 10.87 -39.26
CA LEU A 216 -5.39 12.24 -39.28
C LEU A 216 -3.93 12.35 -39.74
N THR A 217 -3.14 11.29 -39.55
CA THR A 217 -1.74 11.24 -39.97
C THR A 217 -1.62 10.99 -41.48
N TRP A 218 -2.53 10.18 -42.05
CA TRP A 218 -2.60 9.94 -43.50
C TRP A 218 -3.05 11.18 -44.31
N ALA A 219 -3.84 12.08 -43.72
CA ALA A 219 -4.33 13.29 -44.38
C ALA A 219 -3.26 14.38 -44.62
N ARG A 220 -2.00 14.18 -44.18
CA ARG A 220 -0.89 15.13 -44.33
C ARG A 220 0.30 14.59 -45.14
N LEU A 221 0.09 13.62 -46.03
CA LEU A 221 1.07 13.38 -47.10
C LEU A 221 0.78 14.37 -48.24
N PRO A 222 1.72 15.26 -48.60
CA PRO A 222 1.60 16.05 -49.81
C PRO A 222 1.50 15.07 -50.99
N PRO A 223 0.65 15.33 -52.00
CA PRO A 223 0.80 14.64 -53.27
C PRO A 223 2.09 15.17 -53.92
N GLY A 224 3.18 14.42 -53.81
CA GLY A 224 4.48 14.74 -54.43
C GLY A 224 5.66 14.41 -53.54
#